data_AF-A0A841UBZ3-F1
#
_entry.id   AF-A0A841UBZ3-F1
#
_cell.length_a   1.000
_cell.length_b   1.000
_cell.length_c   1.000
_cell.angle_alpha   90.00
_cell.angle_beta   90.00
_cell.angle_gamma   90.00
#
_symmetry.space_group_name_H-M   'P 1'
#
loop_
_entity.id
_entity.type
_entity.pdbx_description
1 polymer ?
#
loop_
_entity_poly.entity_id
_entity_poly.type
_entity_poly.pdbx_seq_one_letter_code
_entity_poly.pdbx_strand_id
1 'polypeptide(L)'
;MRYILITDLEGAAGVDSFAQTRTTDPVAKGPGMKQLTLEVNACAAGIRSADSDAVIDAVDGHGSGGLYPEELVGCRYVGLIGTTVHRLLAEGAYDAMLFVGQHAMAGTVAAPLNHTYSSLEVMYYRLNDAFIGEFGARALLAGSMGVPVIFLSGDDKAAAEASMFVPEIETAITKRGRGLELADHLSSEEACRVIREGAARAVARMAGIPPYTGIEAPYTLEIRYYRPIADSYWTSNPHAVFVDERTVRLAVSDLSLLPF
;
A
#
# COMPACT_ATOMS: atom_id res chain seq x y z
N MET A 1 19.75 -4.93 8.67
CA MET A 1 18.36 -5.34 8.99
C MET A 1 17.67 -5.82 7.71
N ARG A 2 16.46 -6.38 7.80
CA ARG A 2 15.65 -6.79 6.64
C ARG A 2 14.39 -5.94 6.53
N TYR A 3 14.15 -5.39 5.35
CA TYR A 3 13.05 -4.49 5.05
C TYR A 3 12.17 -5.06 3.95
N ILE A 4 10.87 -4.86 4.08
CA ILE A 4 9.88 -5.17 3.04
C ILE A 4 9.28 -3.86 2.52
N LEU A 5 9.39 -3.64 1.21
CA LEU A 5 8.88 -2.47 0.52
C LEU A 5 7.70 -2.94 -0.31
N ILE A 6 6.47 -2.58 0.07
CA ILE A 6 5.34 -2.80 -0.81
C ILE A 6 5.18 -1.61 -1.74
N THR A 7 4.96 -1.90 -3.01
CA THR A 7 4.87 -0.88 -4.06
C THR A 7 3.48 -0.86 -4.65
N ASP A 8 3.02 0.33 -5.02
CA ASP A 8 1.82 0.48 -5.83
C ASP A 8 2.02 1.59 -6.87
N LEU A 9 1.28 1.53 -7.97
CA LEU A 9 1.51 2.39 -9.13
C LEU A 9 0.75 3.71 -9.01
N GLU A 10 -0.45 3.66 -8.45
CA GLU A 10 -1.40 4.76 -8.36
C GLU A 10 -0.86 5.98 -7.62
N GLY A 11 0.11 5.83 -6.71
CA GLY A 11 0.71 6.91 -5.92
C GLY A 11 2.04 7.45 -6.47
N ALA A 12 2.62 6.84 -7.51
CA ALA A 12 3.86 7.33 -8.12
C ALA A 12 3.68 8.74 -8.72
N ALA A 13 4.78 9.52 -8.80
CA ALA A 13 4.76 10.80 -9.51
C ALA A 13 4.42 10.60 -11.00
N GLY A 14 3.74 11.56 -11.62
CA GLY A 14 3.34 11.48 -13.03
C GLY A 14 2.23 10.46 -13.35
N VAL A 15 1.69 9.78 -12.34
CA VAL A 15 0.54 8.87 -12.46
C VAL A 15 -0.68 9.50 -11.81
N ASP A 16 -1.74 9.75 -12.57
CA ASP A 16 -3.01 10.23 -12.02
C ASP A 16 -4.21 9.79 -12.87
N SER A 17 -4.06 8.82 -13.78
CA SER A 17 -5.20 8.25 -14.50
C SER A 17 -5.27 6.74 -14.36
N PHE A 18 -6.48 6.22 -14.16
CA PHE A 18 -6.76 4.78 -14.21
C PHE A 18 -6.46 4.17 -15.59
N ALA A 19 -6.40 4.98 -16.65
CA ALA A 19 -5.96 4.53 -17.97
C ALA A 19 -4.46 4.13 -17.96
N GLN A 20 -3.67 4.66 -17.03
CA GLN A 20 -2.26 4.29 -16.84
C GLN A 20 -2.11 3.05 -15.95
N THR A 21 -2.98 2.85 -14.96
CA THR A 21 -2.80 1.80 -13.93
C THR A 21 -3.56 0.51 -14.22
N ARG A 22 -4.80 0.59 -14.73
CA ARG A 22 -5.63 -0.59 -15.00
C ARG A 22 -5.26 -1.35 -16.27
N THR A 23 -4.51 -0.71 -17.17
CA THR A 23 -4.14 -1.28 -18.46
C THR A 23 -2.93 -2.21 -18.34
N THR A 24 -2.79 -3.13 -19.29
CA THR A 24 -1.56 -3.89 -19.50
C THR A 24 -0.80 -3.43 -20.74
N ASP A 25 -1.26 -2.36 -21.41
CA ASP A 25 -0.57 -1.77 -22.56
C ASP A 25 0.72 -1.06 -22.10
N PRO A 26 1.90 -1.52 -22.55
CA PRO A 26 3.18 -0.94 -22.16
C PRO A 26 3.34 0.52 -22.59
N VAL A 27 2.63 1.00 -23.62
CA VAL A 27 2.73 2.42 -24.04
C VAL A 27 2.07 3.33 -23.01
N ALA A 28 0.88 2.97 -22.55
CA ALA A 28 0.12 3.76 -21.59
C ALA A 28 0.68 3.63 -20.16
N LYS A 29 1.11 2.42 -19.77
CA LYS A 29 1.53 2.10 -18.40
C LYS A 29 3.02 2.24 -18.16
N GLY A 30 3.85 1.99 -19.16
CA GLY A 30 5.31 1.93 -19.03
C GLY A 30 5.96 3.20 -18.44
N PRO A 31 5.51 4.42 -18.78
CA PRO A 31 6.03 5.63 -18.13
C PRO A 31 5.82 5.64 -16.61
N GLY A 32 4.65 5.20 -16.14
CA GLY A 32 4.35 5.07 -14.71
C GLY A 32 5.19 3.97 -14.06
N MET A 33 5.33 2.81 -14.70
CA MET A 33 6.15 1.71 -14.18
C MET A 33 7.62 2.09 -14.04
N LYS A 34 8.15 2.81 -15.03
CA LYS A 34 9.52 3.34 -14.99
C LYS A 34 9.67 4.32 -13.83
N GLN A 35 8.71 5.21 -13.64
CA GLN A 35 8.75 6.16 -12.53
C GLN A 35 8.67 5.45 -11.17
N LEU A 36 7.78 4.48 -10.97
CA LEU A 36 7.73 3.71 -9.74
C LEU A 36 9.04 2.96 -9.48
N THR A 37 9.66 2.38 -10.52
CA THR A 37 10.96 1.71 -10.40
C THR A 37 12.04 2.68 -9.89
N LEU A 38 12.10 3.91 -10.42
CA LEU A 38 13.03 4.94 -9.95
C LEU A 38 12.77 5.32 -8.48
N GLU A 39 11.51 5.45 -8.09
CA GLU A 39 11.11 5.76 -6.71
C GLU A 39 11.47 4.63 -5.74
N VAL A 40 11.30 3.37 -6.13
CA VAL A 40 11.71 2.19 -5.35
C VAL A 40 13.24 2.17 -5.19
N ASN A 41 13.98 2.41 -6.27
CA ASN A 41 15.44 2.51 -6.22
C ASN A 41 15.91 3.65 -5.30
N ALA A 42 15.21 4.79 -5.31
CA ALA A 42 15.50 5.91 -4.42
C ALA A 42 15.22 5.54 -2.94
N CYS A 43 14.11 4.85 -2.67
CA CYS A 43 13.80 4.33 -1.34
C CYS A 43 14.88 3.36 -0.83
N ALA A 44 15.28 2.39 -1.67
CA ALA A 44 16.33 1.42 -1.34
C ALA A 44 17.67 2.11 -1.08
N ALA A 45 18.04 3.13 -1.86
CA ALA A 45 19.22 3.95 -1.61
C ALA A 45 19.13 4.73 -0.28
N GLY A 46 17.95 5.23 0.07
CA GLY A 46 17.68 5.91 1.34
C GLY A 46 17.88 4.98 2.53
N ILE A 47 17.28 3.77 2.48
CA ILE A 47 17.47 2.73 3.48
C ILE A 47 18.97 2.44 3.65
N ARG A 48 19.69 2.17 2.55
CA ARG A 48 21.12 1.82 2.58
C ARG A 48 22.03 2.93 3.11
N SER A 49 21.59 4.19 3.03
CA SER A 49 22.34 5.31 3.60
C SER A 49 22.31 5.34 5.13
N ALA A 50 21.29 4.73 5.74
CA ALA A 50 21.14 4.61 7.19
C ALA A 50 21.48 3.20 7.73
N ASP A 51 21.33 2.16 6.90
CA ASP A 51 21.69 0.76 7.18
C ASP A 51 22.40 0.16 5.97
N SER A 52 23.73 0.21 5.96
CA SER A 52 24.55 -0.21 4.81
C SER A 52 24.37 -1.68 4.43
N ASP A 53 24.04 -2.53 5.39
CA ASP A 53 23.91 -3.99 5.24
C ASP A 53 22.44 -4.43 5.06
N ALA A 54 21.55 -3.48 4.76
CA ALA A 54 20.13 -3.74 4.56
C ALA A 54 19.87 -4.82 3.49
N VAL A 55 19.06 -5.81 3.87
CA VAL A 55 18.41 -6.75 2.95
C VAL A 55 17.04 -6.18 2.63
N ILE A 56 16.72 -5.99 1.35
CA ILE A 56 15.54 -5.25 0.91
C ILE A 56 14.76 -6.10 -0.08
N ASP A 57 13.50 -6.41 0.27
CA ASP A 57 12.55 -7.10 -0.61
C ASP A 57 11.52 -6.10 -1.14
N ALA A 58 11.49 -5.90 -2.45
CA ALA A 58 10.52 -5.03 -3.14
C ALA A 58 9.36 -5.89 -3.65
N VAL A 59 8.22 -5.78 -2.97
CA VAL A 59 6.99 -6.50 -3.28
C VAL A 59 6.14 -5.68 -4.24
N ASP A 60 5.95 -6.20 -5.45
CA ASP A 60 5.07 -5.59 -6.44
C ASP A 60 3.61 -5.85 -6.05
N GLY A 61 3.02 -4.87 -5.35
CA GLY A 61 1.65 -4.92 -4.84
C GLY A 61 0.59 -4.56 -5.87
N HIS A 62 0.98 -3.98 -7.00
CA HIS A 62 0.04 -3.55 -8.01
C HIS A 62 -0.48 -4.75 -8.82
N GLY A 63 -1.80 -4.88 -8.94
CA GLY A 63 -2.44 -6.13 -9.41
C GLY A 63 -2.02 -6.63 -10.80
N SER A 64 -1.60 -5.73 -11.69
CA SER A 64 -1.10 -6.08 -13.03
C SER A 64 0.41 -5.80 -13.21
N GLY A 65 1.15 -5.70 -12.10
CA GLY A 65 2.57 -5.34 -12.03
C GLY A 65 2.79 -3.82 -12.14
N GLY A 66 3.56 -3.23 -11.22
CA GLY A 66 3.73 -1.78 -11.11
C GLY A 66 5.10 -1.28 -11.52
N LEU A 67 6.09 -2.15 -11.72
CA LEU A 67 7.49 -1.76 -11.93
C LEU A 67 8.24 -2.71 -12.87
N TYR A 68 9.49 -2.37 -13.20
CA TYR A 68 10.39 -3.19 -14.03
C TYR A 68 11.42 -3.92 -13.15
N PRO A 69 11.29 -5.23 -12.90
CA PRO A 69 12.18 -5.99 -12.02
C PRO A 69 13.66 -5.92 -12.44
N GLU A 70 13.93 -5.88 -13.73
CA GLU A 70 15.26 -5.82 -14.33
C GLU A 70 15.98 -4.48 -14.11
N GLU A 71 15.23 -3.42 -13.75
CA GLU A 71 15.77 -2.09 -13.47
C GLU A 71 15.92 -1.81 -11.97
N LEU A 72 15.56 -2.77 -11.10
CA LEU A 72 15.73 -2.64 -9.66
C LEU A 72 17.20 -2.73 -9.25
N VAL A 73 17.60 -1.83 -8.35
CA VAL A 73 18.97 -1.72 -7.84
C VAL A 73 18.97 -1.88 -6.33
N GLY A 74 19.75 -2.83 -5.83
CA GLY A 74 19.98 -2.99 -4.40
C GLY A 74 18.77 -3.52 -3.60
N CYS A 75 17.78 -4.11 -4.27
CA CYS A 75 16.66 -4.83 -3.67
C CYS A 75 16.34 -6.09 -4.48
N ARG A 76 15.66 -7.06 -3.86
CA ARG A 76 15.16 -8.28 -4.50
C ARG A 76 13.70 -8.09 -4.87
N TYR A 77 13.36 -8.30 -6.14
CA TYR A 77 11.98 -8.32 -6.60
C TYR A 77 11.19 -9.50 -6.02
N VAL A 78 9.96 -9.24 -5.59
CA VAL A 78 9.01 -10.24 -5.11
C VAL A 78 7.65 -9.97 -5.76
N GLY A 79 7.22 -10.86 -6.64
CA GLY A 79 5.83 -10.87 -7.14
C GLY A 79 4.88 -11.58 -6.18
N LEU A 80 3.59 -11.25 -6.23
CA LEU A 80 2.56 -11.85 -5.37
C LEU A 80 1.89 -13.10 -5.97
N ILE A 81 2.29 -13.55 -7.16
CA ILE A 81 1.77 -14.80 -7.74
C ILE A 81 2.23 -15.98 -6.88
N GLY A 82 1.28 -16.70 -6.27
CA GLY A 82 1.54 -17.88 -5.44
C GLY A 82 1.97 -17.57 -4.00
N THR A 83 1.88 -16.31 -3.56
CA THR A 83 2.14 -15.90 -2.17
C THR A 83 1.21 -14.75 -1.76
N THR A 84 1.28 -14.30 -0.51
CA THR A 84 0.52 -13.15 0.01
C THR A 84 1.42 -12.28 0.87
N VAL A 85 1.06 -11.02 1.08
CA VAL A 85 1.78 -10.14 2.02
C VAL A 85 1.80 -10.74 3.43
N HIS A 86 0.69 -11.34 3.88
CA HIS A 86 0.63 -12.09 5.14
C HIS A 86 1.70 -13.17 5.20
N ARG A 87 1.79 -14.03 4.18
CA ARG A 87 2.78 -15.13 4.15
C ARG A 87 4.21 -14.59 4.16
N LEU A 88 4.48 -13.55 3.38
CA LEU A 88 5.80 -12.92 3.35
C LEU A 88 6.18 -12.39 4.72
N LEU A 89 5.30 -11.65 5.39
CA LEU A 89 5.55 -11.11 6.73
C LEU A 89 5.79 -12.24 7.76
N ALA A 90 4.98 -13.29 7.73
CA ALA A 90 5.08 -14.42 8.65
C ALA A 90 6.38 -15.23 8.49
N GLU A 91 6.87 -15.40 7.26
CA GLU A 91 8.06 -16.21 6.96
C GLU A 91 9.35 -15.36 6.85
N GLY A 92 9.22 -14.05 6.68
CA GLY A 92 10.31 -13.17 6.25
C GLY A 92 11.20 -12.63 7.36
N ALA A 93 10.73 -12.60 8.60
CA ALA A 93 11.43 -11.99 9.75
C ALA A 93 11.93 -10.57 9.41
N TYR A 94 11.01 -9.67 9.06
CA TYR A 94 11.31 -8.29 8.71
C TYR A 94 11.41 -7.40 9.95
N ASP A 95 12.34 -6.45 9.92
CA ASP A 95 12.53 -5.45 10.97
C ASP A 95 11.61 -4.23 10.76
N ALA A 96 11.25 -3.92 9.51
CA ALA A 96 10.31 -2.85 9.18
C ALA A 96 9.70 -3.00 7.79
N MET A 97 8.54 -2.38 7.60
CA MET A 97 7.82 -2.26 6.34
C MET A 97 7.76 -0.82 5.85
N LEU A 98 7.83 -0.63 4.54
CA LEU A 98 7.74 0.66 3.86
C LEU A 98 6.76 0.57 2.68
N PHE A 99 6.13 1.69 2.35
CA PHE A 99 5.26 1.84 1.18
C PHE A 99 5.87 2.81 0.18
N VAL A 100 5.85 2.44 -1.11
CA VAL A 100 6.30 3.32 -2.20
C VAL A 100 5.21 3.40 -3.27
N GLY A 101 4.77 4.63 -3.59
CA GLY A 101 3.73 4.86 -4.58
C GLY A 101 2.31 4.49 -4.10
N GLN A 102 2.05 4.60 -2.80
CA GLN A 102 0.73 4.31 -2.22
C GLN A 102 -0.29 5.43 -2.52
N HIS A 103 -1.56 5.06 -2.72
CA HIS A 103 -2.70 5.97 -2.83
C HIS A 103 -3.61 5.90 -1.59
N ALA A 104 -4.50 6.88 -1.44
CA ALA A 104 -5.49 6.89 -0.35
C ALA A 104 -6.64 5.89 -0.56
N MET A 105 -7.29 5.53 0.54
CA MET A 105 -8.45 4.64 0.60
C MET A 105 -9.67 5.16 -0.18
N ALA A 106 -10.56 4.25 -0.55
CA ALA A 106 -11.78 4.55 -1.30
C ALA A 106 -12.65 5.60 -0.58
N GLY A 107 -13.19 6.54 -1.35
CA GLY A 107 -14.04 7.60 -0.83
C GLY A 107 -13.28 8.80 -0.26
N THR A 108 -11.94 8.78 -0.28
CA THR A 108 -11.14 9.93 0.18
C THR A 108 -11.30 11.13 -0.76
N VAL A 109 -11.76 12.25 -0.20
CA VAL A 109 -12.05 13.46 -0.96
C VAL A 109 -10.78 14.03 -1.58
N ALA A 110 -10.85 14.35 -2.88
CA ALA A 110 -9.77 14.93 -3.66
C ALA A 110 -8.47 14.11 -3.70
N ALA A 111 -8.52 12.81 -3.36
CA ALA A 111 -7.41 11.89 -3.51
C ALA A 111 -7.37 11.31 -4.94
N PRO A 112 -6.23 11.38 -5.65
CA PRO A 112 -6.07 10.78 -6.96
C PRO A 112 -6.11 9.27 -6.84
N LEU A 113 -6.82 8.63 -7.76
CA LEU A 113 -6.94 7.18 -7.93
C LEU A 113 -7.38 6.44 -6.67
N ASN A 114 -8.07 7.12 -5.75
CA ASN A 114 -8.46 6.54 -4.48
C ASN A 114 -9.39 5.34 -4.67
N HIS A 115 -9.03 4.25 -4.00
CA HIS A 115 -9.79 3.02 -3.96
C HIS A 115 -9.29 2.12 -2.83
N THR A 116 -9.88 0.92 -2.70
CA THR A 116 -9.44 -0.08 -1.73
C THR A 116 -9.56 -1.45 -2.37
N TYR A 117 -8.41 -2.06 -2.67
CA TYR A 117 -8.21 -3.32 -3.39
C TYR A 117 -8.72 -3.31 -4.84
N SER A 118 -10.02 -3.16 -5.06
CA SER A 118 -10.59 -3.10 -6.41
C SER A 118 -11.13 -1.71 -6.71
N SER A 119 -10.44 -0.98 -7.57
CA SER A 119 -10.89 0.33 -8.08
C SER A 119 -12.14 0.25 -8.97
N LEU A 120 -12.57 -0.96 -9.36
CA LEU A 120 -13.74 -1.18 -10.22
C LEU A 120 -14.99 -1.56 -9.43
N GLU A 121 -14.82 -2.31 -8.34
CA GLU A 121 -15.94 -2.99 -7.68
C GLU A 121 -16.21 -2.47 -6.26
N VAL A 122 -15.18 -2.04 -5.53
CA VAL A 122 -15.28 -1.72 -4.10
C VAL A 122 -15.60 -0.24 -3.89
N MET A 123 -16.65 0.02 -3.13
CA MET A 123 -17.03 1.35 -2.65
C MET A 123 -16.27 1.73 -1.37
N TYR A 124 -16.21 0.82 -0.38
CA TYR A 124 -15.41 1.01 0.82
C TYR A 124 -15.15 -0.31 1.56
N TYR A 125 -14.13 -0.31 2.40
CA TYR A 125 -13.91 -1.27 3.48
C TYR A 125 -14.08 -0.56 4.83
N ARG A 126 -14.69 -1.23 5.81
CA ARG A 126 -14.87 -0.74 7.17
C ARG A 126 -14.55 -1.85 8.18
N LEU A 127 -13.54 -1.65 9.00
CA LEU A 127 -13.08 -2.60 10.01
C LEU A 127 -13.32 -2.02 11.41
N ASN A 128 -14.10 -2.72 12.24
CA ASN A 128 -14.46 -2.28 13.61
C ASN A 128 -14.93 -0.82 13.64
N ASP A 129 -15.87 -0.50 12.76
CA ASP A 129 -16.47 0.82 12.57
C ASP A 129 -15.57 1.92 11.99
N ALA A 130 -14.29 1.66 11.73
CA ALA A 130 -13.38 2.58 11.04
C ALA A 130 -13.27 2.26 9.55
N PHE A 131 -13.36 3.27 8.67
CA PHE A 131 -12.98 3.10 7.27
C PHE A 131 -11.49 2.77 7.19
N ILE A 132 -11.15 1.82 6.33
CA ILE A 132 -9.78 1.33 6.21
C ILE A 132 -9.44 1.13 4.74
N GLY A 133 -8.28 1.66 4.34
CA GLY A 133 -7.68 1.39 3.04
C GLY A 133 -6.72 0.22 3.07
N GLU A 134 -6.04 0.05 1.95
CA GLU A 134 -4.97 -0.92 1.80
C GLU A 134 -3.79 -0.64 2.73
N PHE A 135 -3.44 0.64 2.94
CA PHE A 135 -2.40 1.02 3.88
C PHE A 135 -2.77 0.57 5.31
N GLY A 136 -3.95 0.98 5.80
CA GLY A 136 -4.38 0.65 7.16
C GLY A 136 -4.48 -0.85 7.40
N ALA A 137 -5.02 -1.60 6.43
CA ALA A 137 -5.14 -3.06 6.50
C ALA A 137 -3.77 -3.74 6.59
N ARG A 138 -2.82 -3.34 5.74
CA ARG A 138 -1.47 -3.90 5.72
C ARG A 138 -0.63 -3.44 6.92
N ALA A 139 -0.83 -2.22 7.42
CA ALA A 139 -0.17 -1.73 8.63
C ALA A 139 -0.65 -2.52 9.87
N LEU A 140 -1.95 -2.82 9.95
CA LEU A 140 -2.50 -3.65 11.02
C LEU A 140 -1.96 -5.07 10.94
N LEU A 141 -1.90 -5.64 9.73
CA LEU A 141 -1.35 -6.96 9.50
C LEU A 141 0.14 -7.05 9.90
N ALA A 142 0.97 -6.12 9.42
CA ALA A 142 2.38 -6.04 9.81
C ALA A 142 2.55 -5.84 11.32
N GLY A 143 1.75 -4.94 11.91
CA GLY A 143 1.82 -4.65 13.33
C GLY A 143 1.40 -5.82 14.22
N SER A 144 0.43 -6.63 13.80
CA SER A 144 0.06 -7.88 14.49
C SER A 144 1.21 -8.90 14.56
N MET A 145 2.20 -8.78 13.67
CA MET A 145 3.41 -9.60 13.63
C MET A 145 4.63 -8.88 14.23
N GLY A 146 4.43 -7.72 14.87
CA GLY A 146 5.49 -6.91 15.47
C GLY A 146 6.33 -6.11 14.47
N VAL A 147 5.92 -6.03 13.20
CA VAL A 147 6.66 -5.30 12.16
C VAL A 147 6.10 -3.87 12.04
N PRO A 148 6.88 -2.82 12.36
CA PRO A 148 6.43 -1.44 12.20
C PRO A 148 6.41 -1.02 10.73
N VAL A 149 5.40 -0.24 10.34
CA VAL A 149 5.38 0.47 9.06
C VAL A 149 5.97 1.86 9.29
N ILE A 150 7.17 2.09 8.75
CA ILE A 150 7.98 3.26 9.12
C ILE A 150 7.94 4.40 8.10
N PHE A 151 7.50 4.11 6.88
CA PHE A 151 7.55 5.05 5.77
C PHE A 151 6.43 4.82 4.76
N LEU A 152 5.95 5.92 4.19
CA LEU A 152 5.09 5.91 3.00
C LEU A 152 5.48 7.02 2.02
N SER A 153 5.61 6.69 0.74
CA SER A 153 5.54 7.66 -0.35
C SER A 153 4.28 7.51 -1.18
N GLY A 154 3.76 8.64 -1.66
CA GLY A 154 2.49 8.69 -2.38
C GLY A 154 1.93 10.10 -2.51
N ASP A 155 0.63 10.21 -2.67
CA ASP A 155 -0.05 11.51 -2.63
C ASP A 155 -0.25 12.04 -1.21
N ASP A 156 -0.61 13.32 -1.09
CA ASP A 156 -0.81 13.98 0.22
C ASP A 156 -1.95 13.40 1.05
N LYS A 157 -2.95 12.74 0.44
CA LYS A 157 -4.07 12.11 1.16
C LYS A 157 -3.68 10.72 1.63
N ALA A 158 -2.87 9.97 0.86
CA ALA A 158 -2.25 8.73 1.35
C ALA A 158 -1.34 9.00 2.55
N ALA A 159 -0.54 10.08 2.51
CA ALA A 159 0.28 10.50 3.65
C ALA A 159 -0.55 10.88 4.88
N ALA A 160 -1.66 11.59 4.68
CA ALA A 160 -2.60 11.91 5.75
C ALA A 160 -3.25 10.65 6.33
N GLU A 161 -3.69 9.72 5.48
CA GLU A 161 -4.20 8.42 5.91
C GLU A 161 -3.18 7.65 6.73
N ALA A 162 -1.94 7.58 6.26
CA ALA A 162 -0.88 6.89 6.96
C ALA A 162 -0.68 7.43 8.38
N SER A 163 -0.70 8.76 8.51
CA SER A 163 -0.56 9.45 9.79
C SER A 163 -1.76 9.27 10.73
N MET A 164 -2.94 8.92 10.22
CA MET A 164 -4.10 8.58 11.07
C MET A 164 -3.90 7.24 11.80
N PHE A 165 -3.25 6.28 11.15
CA PHE A 165 -3.01 4.94 11.72
C PHE A 165 -1.67 4.85 12.44
N VAL A 166 -0.61 5.46 11.91
CA VAL A 166 0.74 5.49 12.49
C VAL A 166 1.18 6.95 12.62
N PRO A 167 0.85 7.64 13.74
CA PRO A 167 1.13 9.06 13.91
C PRO A 167 2.61 9.43 13.77
N GLU A 168 3.52 8.51 14.11
CA GLU A 168 4.96 8.71 14.04
C GLU A 168 5.56 8.38 12.67
N ILE A 169 4.79 7.95 11.66
CA ILE A 169 5.35 7.53 10.37
C ILE A 169 6.10 8.66 9.65
N GLU A 170 7.15 8.35 8.89
CA GLU A 170 7.69 9.28 7.89
C GLU A 170 6.88 9.22 6.60
N THR A 171 6.61 10.37 5.99
CA THR A 171 5.93 10.44 4.70
C THR A 171 6.70 11.27 3.67
N ALA A 172 6.70 10.83 2.42
CA ALA A 172 7.19 11.60 1.28
C ALA A 172 6.07 11.83 0.26
N ILE A 173 5.58 13.06 0.17
CA ILE A 173 4.52 13.44 -0.76
C ILE A 173 5.14 13.67 -2.14
N THR A 174 4.80 12.83 -3.12
CA THR A 174 5.28 12.92 -4.52
C THR A 174 4.35 13.73 -5.42
N LYS A 175 3.09 13.89 -5.00
CA LYS A 175 2.06 14.67 -5.70
C LYS A 175 0.96 15.14 -4.75
N ARG A 176 0.24 16.18 -5.15
CA ARG A 176 -0.90 16.72 -4.40
C ARG A 176 -2.20 16.50 -5.15
N GLY A 177 -3.10 15.73 -4.53
CA GLY A 177 -4.42 15.43 -5.07
C GLY A 177 -5.31 16.66 -5.27
N ARG A 178 -5.94 16.74 -6.44
CA ARG A 178 -6.93 17.77 -6.80
C ARG A 178 -8.28 17.17 -7.23
N GLY A 179 -8.33 15.87 -7.46
CA GLY A 179 -9.51 15.13 -7.88
C GLY A 179 -9.15 13.66 -8.12
N LEU A 180 -10.14 12.87 -8.55
CA LEU A 180 -9.97 11.43 -8.74
C LEU A 180 -8.91 11.09 -9.80
N GLU A 181 -8.85 11.84 -10.90
CA GLU A 181 -7.83 11.66 -11.93
C GLU A 181 -7.09 12.98 -12.21
N LEU A 182 -6.67 13.65 -11.13
CA LEU A 182 -6.03 14.97 -11.21
C LEU A 182 -5.11 15.23 -10.01
N ALA A 183 -3.84 15.52 -10.26
CA ALA A 183 -2.89 15.92 -9.23
C ALA A 183 -1.83 16.92 -9.73
N ASP A 184 -1.26 17.69 -8.80
CA ASP A 184 -0.04 18.47 -9.03
C ASP A 184 1.17 17.60 -8.66
N HIS A 185 2.03 17.29 -9.63
CA HIS A 185 3.14 16.35 -9.44
C HIS A 185 4.47 17.05 -9.17
N LEU A 186 5.31 16.43 -8.35
CA LEU A 186 6.74 16.73 -8.36
C LEU A 186 7.38 16.24 -9.66
N SER A 187 8.55 16.78 -10.01
CA SER A 187 9.37 16.18 -11.06
C SER A 187 9.87 14.79 -10.64
N SER A 188 10.19 13.95 -11.61
CA SER A 188 10.77 12.61 -11.36
C SER A 188 11.98 12.66 -10.41
N GLU A 189 12.90 13.59 -10.66
CA GLU A 189 14.11 13.77 -9.85
C GLU A 189 13.78 14.20 -8.41
N GLU A 190 12.85 15.14 -8.26
CA GLU A 190 12.47 15.64 -6.94
C GLU A 190 11.70 14.59 -6.14
N ALA A 191 10.80 13.83 -6.77
CA ALA A 191 10.11 12.69 -6.15
C ALA A 191 11.13 11.66 -5.63
N CYS A 192 12.11 11.28 -6.44
CA CYS A 192 13.18 10.39 -6.02
C CYS A 192 14.00 10.98 -4.86
N ARG A 193 14.32 12.28 -4.91
CA ARG A 193 15.08 12.96 -3.85
C ARG A 193 14.35 12.90 -2.50
N VAL A 194 13.07 13.29 -2.46
CA VAL A 194 12.29 13.32 -1.21
C VAL A 194 12.05 11.92 -0.65
N ILE A 195 11.86 10.92 -1.52
CA ILE A 195 11.72 9.51 -1.10
C ILE A 195 13.02 9.00 -0.47
N ARG A 196 14.16 9.23 -1.12
CA ARG A 196 15.47 8.81 -0.60
C ARG A 196 15.75 9.42 0.77
N GLU A 197 15.50 10.71 0.94
CA GLU A 197 15.68 11.41 2.21
C GLU A 197 14.68 10.94 3.28
N GLY A 198 13.42 10.72 2.90
CA GLY A 198 12.37 10.23 3.80
C GLY A 198 12.64 8.81 4.30
N ALA A 199 13.04 7.90 3.42
CA ALA A 199 13.41 6.54 3.79
C ALA A 199 14.64 6.51 4.73
N ALA A 200 15.65 7.35 4.47
CA ALA A 200 16.80 7.46 5.36
C ALA A 200 16.42 7.95 6.76
N ARG A 201 15.55 8.97 6.86
CA ARG A 201 15.02 9.43 8.15
C ARG A 201 14.19 8.35 8.84
N ALA A 202 13.35 7.63 8.10
CA ALA A 202 12.49 6.58 8.64
C ALA A 202 13.31 5.49 9.32
N VAL A 203 14.35 5.00 8.65
CA VAL A 203 15.27 3.99 9.19
C VAL A 203 16.02 4.54 10.41
N ALA A 204 16.55 5.76 10.34
CA ALA A 204 17.29 6.36 11.44
C ALA A 204 16.46 6.52 12.73
N ARG A 205 15.14 6.70 12.62
CA ARG A 205 14.23 6.88 13.77
C ARG A 205 13.27 5.72 14.00
N MET A 206 13.46 4.59 13.32
CA MET A 206 12.48 3.49 13.34
C MET A 206 12.19 2.96 14.75
N ALA A 207 13.15 3.05 15.68
CA ALA A 207 12.96 2.67 17.08
C ALA A 207 11.87 3.47 17.81
N GLY A 208 11.50 4.65 17.29
CA GLY A 208 10.41 5.49 17.80
C GLY A 208 9.10 5.35 17.04
N ILE A 209 8.98 4.41 16.09
CA ILE A 209 7.77 4.17 15.30
C ILE A 209 7.22 2.79 15.70
N PRO A 210 6.21 2.72 16.58
CA PRO A 210 5.70 1.43 17.05
C PRO A 210 4.88 0.70 15.98
N PRO A 211 4.81 -0.64 16.02
CA PRO A 211 3.91 -1.40 15.15
C PRO A 211 2.43 -1.05 15.41
N TYR A 212 1.65 -0.89 14.34
CA TYR A 212 0.24 -0.52 14.45
C TYR A 212 -0.63 -1.70 14.90
N THR A 213 -1.22 -1.58 16.09
CA THR A 213 -2.11 -2.59 16.68
C THR A 213 -3.43 -1.99 17.17
N GLY A 214 -3.79 -0.80 16.66
CA GLY A 214 -4.91 0.00 17.17
C GLY A 214 -6.31 -0.56 16.92
N ILE A 215 -6.45 -1.66 16.16
CA ILE A 215 -7.72 -2.37 15.97
C ILE A 215 -7.56 -3.78 16.53
N GLU A 216 -8.36 -4.08 17.57
CA GLU A 216 -8.31 -5.35 18.29
C GLU A 216 -9.39 -6.32 17.82
N ALA A 217 -9.14 -7.62 18.02
CA ALA A 217 -10.14 -8.65 17.81
C ALA A 217 -11.30 -8.53 18.83
N PRO A 218 -12.54 -8.95 18.50
CA PRO A 218 -12.95 -9.55 17.23
C PRO A 218 -12.99 -8.51 16.10
N TYR A 219 -12.57 -8.94 14.92
CA TYR A 219 -12.57 -8.16 13.70
C TYR A 219 -13.91 -8.30 12.99
N THR A 220 -14.62 -7.18 12.85
CA THR A 220 -15.82 -7.06 12.02
C THR A 220 -15.46 -6.25 10.77
N LEU A 221 -15.25 -6.94 9.65
CA LEU A 221 -15.00 -6.32 8.37
C LEU A 221 -16.30 -6.24 7.58
N GLU A 222 -16.66 -5.04 7.14
CA GLU A 222 -17.74 -4.78 6.21
C GLU A 222 -17.16 -4.26 4.89
N ILE A 223 -17.59 -4.86 3.79
CA ILE A 223 -17.17 -4.47 2.44
C ILE A 223 -18.42 -4.13 1.66
N ARG A 224 -18.46 -2.90 1.12
CA ARG A 224 -19.54 -2.45 0.25
C ARG A 224 -19.04 -2.32 -1.18
N TYR A 225 -19.84 -2.80 -2.11
CA TYR A 225 -19.60 -2.78 -3.55
C TYR A 225 -20.47 -1.72 -4.25
N TYR A 226 -20.00 -1.22 -5.40
CA TYR A 226 -20.81 -0.33 -6.24
C TYR A 226 -22.00 -1.07 -6.87
N ARG A 227 -21.79 -2.32 -7.25
CA ARG A 227 -22.75 -3.20 -7.93
C ARG A 227 -23.12 -4.39 -7.02
N PRO A 228 -24.24 -5.09 -7.30
CA PRO A 228 -24.56 -6.31 -6.57
C PRO A 228 -23.39 -7.30 -6.60
N ILE A 229 -23.14 -7.95 -5.47
CA ILE A 229 -22.03 -8.87 -5.29
C ILE A 229 -22.23 -10.07 -6.22
N ALA A 230 -21.29 -10.25 -7.16
CA ALA A 230 -21.24 -11.39 -8.08
C ALA A 230 -20.06 -12.33 -7.81
N ASP A 231 -19.18 -11.96 -6.88
CA ASP A 231 -17.98 -12.74 -6.57
C ASP A 231 -18.33 -14.01 -5.78
N SER A 232 -18.04 -15.16 -6.38
CA SER A 232 -18.28 -16.48 -5.80
C SER A 232 -17.46 -16.75 -4.52
N TYR A 233 -16.37 -16.00 -4.29
CA TYR A 233 -15.62 -16.03 -3.04
C TYR A 233 -16.55 -15.81 -1.84
N TRP A 234 -17.46 -14.83 -1.91
CA TRP A 234 -18.36 -14.53 -0.81
C TRP A 234 -19.41 -15.59 -0.56
N THR A 235 -19.91 -16.23 -1.61
CA THR A 235 -20.88 -17.32 -1.47
C THR A 235 -20.26 -18.59 -0.89
N SER A 236 -18.93 -18.76 -1.02
CA SER A 236 -18.20 -19.95 -0.54
C SER A 236 -17.47 -19.72 0.78
N ASN A 237 -17.30 -18.47 1.22
CA ASN A 237 -16.65 -18.13 2.48
C ASN A 237 -17.62 -18.38 3.66
N PRO A 238 -17.29 -19.32 4.59
CA PRO A 238 -18.17 -19.68 5.70
C PRO A 238 -18.34 -18.58 6.76
N HIS A 239 -17.48 -17.56 6.75
CA HIS A 239 -17.55 -16.41 7.66
C HIS A 239 -18.32 -15.23 7.07
N ALA A 240 -18.70 -15.28 5.80
CA ALA A 240 -19.37 -14.19 5.10
C ALA A 240 -20.88 -14.17 5.37
N VAL A 241 -21.39 -13.00 5.72
CA VAL A 241 -22.82 -12.71 5.85
C VAL A 241 -23.18 -11.57 4.89
N PHE A 242 -24.11 -11.83 3.99
CA PHE A 242 -24.69 -10.78 3.14
C PHE A 242 -25.62 -9.91 3.98
N VAL A 243 -25.28 -8.63 4.14
CA VAL A 243 -26.10 -7.63 4.83
C VAL A 243 -27.19 -7.10 3.89
N ASP A 244 -26.82 -6.87 2.62
CA ASP A 244 -27.69 -6.54 1.49
C ASP A 244 -27.06 -7.10 0.20
N GLU A 245 -27.64 -6.84 -0.98
CA GLU A 245 -27.09 -7.37 -2.23
C GLU A 245 -25.73 -6.77 -2.64
N ARG A 246 -25.25 -5.73 -1.95
CA ARG A 246 -23.99 -5.01 -2.24
C ARG A 246 -23.00 -5.05 -1.08
N THR A 247 -23.37 -5.62 0.06
CA THR A 247 -22.61 -5.51 1.31
C THR A 247 -22.44 -6.87 1.93
N VAL A 248 -21.18 -7.26 2.14
CA VAL A 248 -20.80 -8.46 2.88
C VAL A 248 -20.13 -8.07 4.17
N ARG A 249 -20.36 -8.85 5.23
CA ARG A 249 -19.72 -8.70 6.53
C ARG A 249 -19.06 -10.01 6.94
N LEU A 250 -17.88 -9.90 7.52
CA LEU A 250 -17.16 -10.99 8.19
C LEU A 250 -16.96 -10.61 9.65
N ALA A 251 -17.12 -11.59 10.54
CA ALA A 251 -16.76 -11.46 11.94
C ALA A 251 -15.83 -12.61 12.32
N VAL A 252 -14.56 -12.30 12.58
CA VAL A 252 -13.50 -13.29 12.86
C VAL A 252 -12.62 -12.81 14.01
N SER A 253 -11.97 -13.73 14.71
CA SER A 253 -10.99 -13.38 15.75
C SER A 253 -9.54 -13.44 15.26
N ASP A 254 -9.33 -14.04 14.10
CA ASP A 254 -8.02 -14.16 13.46
C ASP A 254 -7.98 -13.22 12.25
N LEU A 255 -7.03 -12.27 12.29
CA LEU A 255 -6.84 -11.27 11.25
C LEU A 255 -6.49 -11.89 9.89
N SER A 256 -5.84 -13.07 9.90
CA SER A 256 -5.43 -13.79 8.68
C SER A 256 -6.61 -14.34 7.86
N LEU A 257 -7.81 -14.38 8.45
CA LEU A 257 -9.04 -14.81 7.77
C LEU A 257 -9.73 -13.67 7.01
N LEU A 258 -9.26 -12.43 7.16
CA LEU A 258 -9.72 -11.29 6.37
C LEU A 258 -9.06 -11.29 4.99
N PRO A 259 -9.74 -10.80 3.95
CA PRO A 259 -9.27 -10.81 2.56
C PRO A 259 -8.27 -9.65 2.28
N PHE A 260 -7.33 -9.42 3.20
CA PHE A 260 -6.36 -8.33 3.12
C PHE A 260 -5.12 -8.64 2.27
#